data_AF-A0A3D1X6G1-F1
#
_entry.id   AF-A0A3D1X6G1-F1
#
_cell.length_a   1.000
_cell.length_b   1.000
_cell.length_c   1.000
_cell.angle_alpha   90.00
_cell.angle_beta   90.00
_cell.angle_gamma   90.00
#
_symmetry.space_group_name_H-M   'P 1'
#
loop_
_entity.id
_entity.type
_entity.pdbx_description
1 polymer ?
#
loop_
_entity_poly.entity_id
_entity_poly.type
_entity_poly.pdbx_seq_one_letter_code
_entity_poly.pdbx_strand_id
1 'polypeptide(L)'
;MGLFSRENKAGQVDLNNLPCHVAVIMDGNGRWAQKRGLPRSAGHKAGAETFRKLGTYCKHLGIDYLTVYAFSTENWKRPKDEVDGIMRLLEQYLHECIDT
;
A
#
# COMPACT_ATOMS: atom_id res chain seq x y z
N MET A 1 -10.29 -31.78 2.91
CA MET A 1 -10.36 -30.71 3.92
C MET A 1 -8.97 -30.52 4.52
N GLY A 2 -8.15 -29.62 3.96
CA GLY A 2 -6.82 -29.32 4.47
C GLY A 2 -6.86 -28.04 5.28
N LEU A 3 -6.92 -28.16 6.61
CA LEU A 3 -6.74 -27.07 7.57
C LEU A 3 -5.24 -26.72 7.63
N PHE A 4 -4.75 -25.95 6.66
CA PHE A 4 -3.48 -25.25 6.85
C PHE A 4 -3.76 -23.99 7.69
N SER A 5 -3.75 -24.16 9.01
CA SER A 5 -3.50 -23.03 9.90
C SER A 5 -2.10 -22.52 9.57
N ARG A 6 -2.01 -21.34 8.95
CA ARG A 6 -0.74 -20.62 8.81
C ARG A 6 -0.32 -20.21 10.22
N GLU A 7 0.57 -20.98 10.84
CA GLU A 7 1.32 -20.48 12.00
C GLU A 7 2.02 -19.18 11.58
N ASN A 8 1.68 -18.09 12.26
CA ASN A 8 2.39 -16.82 12.14
C ASN A 8 3.80 -17.00 12.71
N LYS A 9 4.76 -17.37 11.84
CA LYS A 9 6.20 -17.47 12.17
C LYS A 9 6.91 -16.11 12.26
N ALA A 10 6.17 -14.99 12.34
CA ALA A 10 6.81 -13.72 12.65
C ALA A 10 7.21 -13.78 14.13
N GLY A 11 8.51 -13.74 14.42
CA GLY A 11 9.01 -13.60 15.79
C GLY A 11 8.39 -12.38 16.47
N GLN A 12 8.33 -12.37 17.81
CA GLN A 12 7.90 -11.18 18.55
C GLN A 12 8.73 -9.97 18.11
N VAL A 13 8.07 -8.88 17.75
CA VAL A 13 8.72 -7.62 17.38
C VAL A 13 9.29 -6.99 18.66
N ASP A 14 10.59 -6.71 18.67
CA ASP A 14 11.20 -5.93 19.75
C ASP A 14 10.83 -4.45 19.56
N LEU A 15 9.86 -3.99 20.35
CA LEU A 15 9.37 -2.61 20.30
C LEU A 15 10.43 -1.59 20.77
N ASN A 16 11.48 -2.01 21.46
CA ASN A 16 12.58 -1.12 21.87
C ASN A 16 13.63 -0.93 20.76
N ASN A 17 13.54 -1.69 19.67
CA ASN A 17 14.50 -1.66 18.57
C ASN A 17 13.78 -1.59 17.22
N LEU A 18 12.88 -0.62 17.08
CA LEU A 18 12.19 -0.34 15.82
C LEU A 18 13.05 0.51 14.89
N PRO A 19 12.94 0.33 13.57
CA PRO A 19 13.54 1.24 12.61
C PRO A 19 12.88 2.62 12.72
N CYS A 20 13.68 3.69 12.71
CA CYS A 20 13.15 5.06 12.63
C CYS A 20 12.44 5.32 11.30
N HIS A 21 12.86 4.65 10.22
CA HIS A 21 12.35 4.87 8.87
C HIS A 21 12.14 3.55 8.13
N VAL A 22 10.92 3.38 7.60
CA VAL A 22 10.57 2.29 6.69
C VAL A 22 10.24 2.84 5.31
N ALA A 23 10.79 2.21 4.26
CA ALA A 23 10.44 2.50 2.87
C ALA A 23 9.76 1.29 2.22
N VAL A 24 8.65 1.49 1.51
CA VAL A 24 7.85 0.43 0.89
C VAL A 24 7.57 0.75 -0.58
N ILE A 25 7.76 -0.26 -1.44
CA ILE A 25 7.35 -0.21 -2.85
C ILE A 25 6.03 -1.00 -2.99
N MET A 26 4.95 -0.32 -3.36
CA MET A 26 3.61 -0.93 -3.47
C MET A 26 3.36 -1.54 -4.85
N ASP A 27 4.13 -2.57 -5.20
CA ASP A 27 3.97 -3.26 -6.48
C ASP A 27 2.90 -4.37 -6.42
N GLY A 28 2.34 -4.71 -7.58
CA GLY A 28 1.47 -5.87 -7.75
C GLY A 28 -0.02 -5.57 -7.84
N ASN A 29 -0.46 -4.32 -7.69
CA ASN A 29 -1.87 -3.92 -7.77
C ASN A 29 -2.57 -4.41 -9.04
N GLY A 30 -1.94 -4.21 -10.21
CA GLY A 30 -2.49 -4.69 -11.49
C GLY A 30 -2.57 -6.22 -11.57
N ARG A 31 -1.53 -6.93 -11.11
CA ARG A 31 -1.51 -8.41 -11.08
C ARG A 31 -2.55 -8.96 -10.10
N TRP A 32 -2.75 -8.29 -8.96
CA TRP A 32 -3.75 -8.65 -7.96
C TRP A 32 -5.17 -8.56 -8.52
N ALA A 33 -5.46 -7.52 -9.31
CA ALA A 33 -6.76 -7.35 -9.98
C ALA A 33 -6.97 -8.40 -11.08
N GLN A 34 -5.96 -8.61 -11.93
CA GLN A 34 -6.01 -9.61 -13.02
C GLN A 34 -6.28 -11.03 -12.50
N LYS A 35 -5.61 -11.44 -11.41
CA LYS A 35 -5.84 -12.76 -10.78
C LYS A 35 -7.27 -12.96 -10.26
N ARG A 36 -8.05 -11.87 -10.13
CA ARG A 36 -9.43 -11.88 -9.65
C ARG A 36 -10.45 -11.56 -10.74
N GLY A 37 -10.02 -11.43 -12.00
CA GLY A 37 -10.89 -11.01 -13.10
C GLY A 37 -11.42 -9.58 -12.95
N LEU A 38 -10.73 -8.73 -12.18
CA LEU A 38 -11.13 -7.35 -11.89
C LEU A 38 -10.37 -6.34 -12.78
N PRO A 39 -10.95 -5.16 -13.04
CA PRO A 39 -10.23 -4.08 -13.72
C PRO A 39 -9.04 -3.59 -12.88
N ARG A 40 -7.98 -3.09 -13.54
CA ARG A 40 -6.76 -2.61 -12.85
C ARG A 40 -7.05 -1.53 -11.81
N SER A 41 -8.05 -0.68 -12.05
CA SER A 41 -8.51 0.36 -11.12
C SER A 41 -8.92 -0.22 -9.75
N ALA A 42 -9.51 -1.42 -9.70
CA ALA A 42 -9.83 -2.10 -8.45
C ALA A 42 -8.55 -2.48 -7.66
N GLY A 43 -7.49 -2.86 -8.37
CA GLY A 43 -6.18 -3.10 -7.76
C GLY A 43 -5.56 -1.84 -7.19
N HIS A 44 -5.67 -0.70 -7.88
CA HIS A 44 -5.19 0.58 -7.37
C HIS A 44 -5.95 1.03 -6.10
N LYS A 45 -7.27 0.83 -6.05
CA LYS A 45 -8.08 1.08 -4.84
C LYS A 45 -7.63 0.19 -3.67
N ALA A 46 -7.42 -1.10 -3.90
CA ALA A 46 -6.91 -2.00 -2.86
C ALA A 46 -5.50 -1.59 -2.38
N GLY A 47 -4.66 -1.08 -3.30
CA GLY A 47 -3.37 -0.49 -2.97
C GLY A 47 -3.51 0.73 -2.05
N ALA A 48 -4.43 1.64 -2.35
CA ALA A 48 -4.71 2.82 -1.52
C ALA A 48 -5.20 2.45 -0.11
N GLU A 49 -6.10 1.48 0.02
CA GLU A 49 -6.51 0.97 1.34
C GLU A 49 -5.35 0.36 2.12
N THR A 50 -4.45 -0.33 1.42
CA THR A 50 -3.24 -0.92 2.03
C THR A 50 -2.30 0.17 2.53
N PHE A 51 -2.12 1.25 1.76
CA PHE A 51 -1.35 2.41 2.17
C PHE A 51 -1.89 3.02 3.47
N ARG A 52 -3.22 3.18 3.58
CA ARG A 52 -3.89 3.65 4.81
C ARG A 52 -3.54 2.82 6.02
N LYS A 53 -3.69 1.50 5.88
CA LYS A 53 -3.41 0.53 6.95
C LYS A 53 -1.95 0.58 7.36
N LEU A 54 -1.04 0.68 6.40
CA LEU A 54 0.39 0.77 6.65
C LEU A 54 0.75 2.04 7.43
N GLY A 55 0.27 3.20 6.99
CA GLY A 55 0.51 4.48 7.69
C GLY A 55 -0.04 4.46 9.12
N THR A 56 -1.27 3.97 9.30
CA THR A 56 -1.90 3.83 10.63
C THR A 56 -1.09 2.89 11.53
N TYR A 57 -0.60 1.77 10.97
CA TYR A 57 0.16 0.79 11.72
C TYR A 57 1.55 1.31 12.11
N CYS A 58 2.25 1.98 11.20
CA CYS A 58 3.52 2.65 11.50
C CYS A 58 3.35 3.70 12.61
N LYS A 59 2.29 4.52 12.56
CA LYS A 59 1.94 5.48 13.61
C LYS A 59 1.72 4.78 14.97
N HIS A 60 0.95 3.69 15.00
CA HIS A 60 0.70 2.94 16.23
C HIS A 60 1.96 2.27 16.82
N LEU A 61 2.88 1.83 15.96
CA LEU A 61 4.16 1.26 16.41
C LEU A 61 5.17 2.32 16.87
N GLY A 62 4.97 3.60 16.54
CA GLY A 62 5.95 4.65 16.83
C GLY A 62 7.09 4.72 15.82
N ILE A 63 6.86 4.31 14.56
CA ILE A 63 7.81 4.53 13.46
C ILE A 63 7.65 5.97 12.97
N ASP A 64 8.72 6.76 13.09
CA ASP A 64 8.70 8.20 12.79
C ASP A 64 8.51 8.50 11.30
N TYR A 65 9.10 7.69 10.42
CA TYR A 65 9.10 7.94 8.98
C TYR A 65 8.60 6.73 8.19
N LEU A 66 7.65 6.97 7.30
CA LEU A 66 7.19 6.02 6.29
C LEU A 66 7.32 6.65 4.90
N THR A 67 8.14 6.06 4.04
CA THR A 67 8.21 6.42 2.62
C THR A 67 7.52 5.36 1.79
N VAL A 68 6.62 5.79 0.91
CA VAL A 68 5.90 4.88 0.03
C VAL A 68 6.12 5.28 -1.41
N TYR A 69 6.57 4.32 -2.22
CA TYR A 69 6.75 4.53 -3.64
C TYR A 69 5.41 4.39 -4.36
N ALA A 70 4.61 5.47 -4.31
CA ALA A 70 3.24 5.50 -4.82
C ALA A 70 3.17 5.64 -6.36
N PHE A 71 4.11 6.37 -6.96
CA PHE A 71 4.15 6.62 -8.40
C PHE A 71 5.59 6.82 -8.88
N SER A 72 5.99 6.12 -9.95
CA SER A 72 7.35 6.20 -10.52
C SER A 72 7.42 7.06 -11.77
N THR A 73 8.62 7.52 -12.13
CA THR A 73 8.88 8.21 -13.41
C THR A 73 8.49 7.37 -14.63
N GLU A 74 8.61 6.04 -14.53
CA GLU A 74 8.24 5.11 -15.60
C GLU A 74 6.73 4.98 -15.74
N ASN A 75 5.95 5.32 -14.70
CA ASN A 75 4.49 5.23 -14.76
C ASN A 75 3.88 6.27 -15.71
N TRP A 76 4.61 7.35 -16.04
CA TRP A 76 4.23 8.28 -17.10
C TRP A 76 4.13 7.65 -18.49
N LYS A 77 4.74 6.48 -18.71
CA LYS A 77 4.67 5.75 -19.99
C LYS A 77 3.37 4.95 -20.14
N ARG A 78 2.50 4.93 -19.13
CA ARG A 78 1.21 4.22 -19.17
C ARG A 78 0.15 5.02 -19.94
N PRO A 79 -0.98 4.41 -20.35
CA PRO A 79 -2.09 5.13 -20.96
C PRO A 79 -2.56 6.29 -20.08
N LYS A 80 -2.90 7.43 -20.71
CA LYS A 80 -3.31 8.66 -20.00
C LYS A 80 -4.44 8.43 -19.01
N ASP A 81 -5.45 7.67 -19.40
CA ASP A 81 -6.61 7.39 -18.54
C ASP A 81 -6.23 6.60 -17.27
N GLU A 82 -5.21 5.73 -17.35
CA GLU A 82 -4.68 5.02 -16.17
C GLU A 82 -3.92 5.98 -15.26
N VAL A 83 -3.09 6.85 -15.83
CA VAL A 83 -2.34 7.86 -15.06
C VAL A 83 -3.29 8.82 -14.34
N ASP A 84 -4.28 9.36 -15.05
CA ASP A 84 -5.29 10.27 -14.49
C ASP A 84 -6.09 9.58 -13.37
N GLY A 85 -6.43 8.29 -13.54
CA GLY A 85 -7.08 7.49 -12.51
C GLY A 85 -6.22 7.29 -11.25
N ILE A 86 -4.92 7.06 -11.41
CA ILE A 86 -3.99 6.92 -10.27
C ILE A 86 -3.82 8.26 -9.53
N MET A 87 -3.67 9.36 -10.26
CA MET A 87 -3.51 10.70 -9.65
C MET A 87 -4.74 11.13 -8.86
N ARG A 88 -5.96 10.88 -9.38
CA ARG A 88 -7.20 11.14 -8.64
C ARG A 88 -7.30 10.33 -7.35
N LEU A 89 -6.88 9.07 -7.38
CA LEU A 89 -6.85 8.22 -6.17
C LEU A 89 -5.83 8.75 -5.15
N LEU A 90 -4.68 9.23 -5.61
CA LEU A 90 -3.66 9.84 -4.75
C LEU A 90 -4.20 11.12 -4.09
N GLU A 91 -4.83 11.99 -4.86
CA GLU A 91 -5.46 13.23 -4.38
C GLU A 91 -6.51 12.94 -3.29
N GLN A 92 -7.45 12.02 -3.56
CA GLN A 92 -8.47 11.60 -2.59
C GLN A 92 -7.85 11.14 -1.28
N TYR A 93 -6.81 10.32 -1.38
CA TYR A 93 -6.13 9.77 -0.21
C TYR A 93 -5.42 10.85 0.60
N LEU A 94 -4.72 11.79 -0.06
CA LEU A 94 -4.03 12.89 0.64
C LEU A 94 -5.03 13.74 1.43
N HIS A 95 -6.22 13.99 0.89
CA HIS A 95 -7.29 14.66 1.64
C HIS A 95 -7.76 13.85 2.84
N GLU A 96 -8.07 12.55 2.67
CA GLU A 96 -8.49 11.70 3.80
C GLU A 96 -7.46 11.64 4.94
N CYS A 97 -6.17 11.66 4.61
CA CYS A 97 -5.09 11.62 5.60
C CYS A 97 -4.83 12.95 6.31
N ILE A 98 -5.23 14.09 5.75
CA ILE A 98 -5.12 15.39 6.42
C ILE A 98 -6.21 15.52 7.50
N ASP A 99 -7.37 14.90 7.29
CA ASP A 99 -8.53 14.99 8.17
C ASP A 99 -8.50 13.95 9.34
N THR A 100 -7.46 13.12 9.47
CA THR A 100 -7.33 12.05 10.48
C THR A 100 -5.97 11.99 11.19
#